data_AF-A0AAD8C1I7-F1
#
_entry.id   AF-A0AAD8C1I7-F1
#
_cell.length_a   1.000
_cell.length_b   1.000
_cell.length_c   1.000
_cell.angle_alpha   90.00
_cell.angle_beta   90.00
_cell.angle_gamma   90.00
#
_symmetry.space_group_name_H-M   'P 1'
#
loop_
_entity.id
_entity.type
_entity.pdbx_description
1 polymer ?
#
loop_
_entity_poly.entity_id
_entity_poly.type
_entity_poly.pdbx_seq_one_letter_code
_entity_poly.pdbx_strand_id
1 'polypeptide(L)'
;MDAEAFRKRGREVVDYIADYMTNIRTRRVTPEVEPGYIRKLLPATAPKKAEEWEQVMKDIEMALMPGITHWQHPNFHAYFPAGNSYPSILGDMLSDAIGCIGFSWAASPACTELETLMLDWVGKMIGLPKQFLHTSGKGGGVIQGSASESVLVALLSARHHTIKLLKQSQPYIEDYQILSRLVGYCSKLAHSCVEKAGIIGFVKMRHLDVDTKFALRGYVLEDAIE
;
A
#
# COMPACT_ATOMS: atom_id res chain seq x y z
N MET A 1 7.91 20.51 -22.37
CA MET A 1 9.28 19.96 -22.26
C MET A 1 9.43 18.88 -23.32
N ASP A 2 10.55 18.83 -24.03
CA ASP A 2 10.87 17.76 -24.99
C ASP A 2 11.91 16.77 -24.40
N ALA A 3 12.38 15.81 -25.20
CA ALA A 3 13.29 14.76 -24.73
C ALA A 3 14.68 15.28 -24.33
N GLU A 4 15.20 16.32 -24.99
CA GLU A 4 16.50 16.89 -24.65
C GLU A 4 16.42 17.66 -23.33
N ALA A 5 15.39 18.48 -23.17
CA ALA A 5 15.11 19.14 -21.91
C ALA A 5 14.85 18.11 -20.80
N PHE A 6 14.11 17.03 -21.05
CA PHE A 6 13.92 15.95 -20.08
C PHE A 6 15.24 15.30 -19.66
N ARG A 7 16.16 15.02 -20.59
CA ARG A 7 17.48 14.47 -20.24
C ARG A 7 18.28 15.43 -19.36
N LYS A 8 18.22 16.73 -19.63
CA LYS A 8 18.87 17.74 -18.79
C LYS A 8 18.25 17.75 -17.39
N ARG A 9 16.93 17.95 -17.29
CA ARG A 9 16.21 18.07 -16.01
C ARG A 9 16.19 16.78 -15.21
N GLY A 10 16.11 15.63 -15.87
CA GLY A 10 16.17 14.33 -15.24
C GLY A 10 17.49 14.10 -14.51
N ARG A 11 18.63 14.54 -15.07
CA ARG A 11 19.92 14.49 -14.38
C ARG A 11 19.94 15.41 -13.17
N GLU A 12 19.44 16.64 -13.31
CA GLU A 12 19.32 17.59 -12.19
C GLU A 12 18.47 17.01 -11.03
N VAL A 13 17.37 16.31 -11.34
CA VAL A 13 16.54 15.65 -10.34
C VAL A 13 17.23 14.45 -9.70
N VAL A 14 17.98 13.65 -10.47
CA VAL A 14 18.75 12.53 -9.92
C VAL A 14 19.81 13.03 -8.94
N ASP A 15 20.55 14.09 -9.29
CA ASP A 15 21.54 14.71 -8.42
C ASP A 15 20.85 15.26 -7.15
N TYR A 16 19.72 15.95 -7.31
CA TYR A 16 18.92 16.43 -6.18
C TYR A 16 18.47 15.33 -5.22
N ILE A 17 17.97 14.20 -5.73
CA ILE A 17 17.54 13.05 -4.91
C ILE A 17 18.73 12.49 -4.13
N ALA A 18 19.87 12.30 -4.80
CA ALA A 18 21.08 11.79 -4.15
C ALA A 18 21.57 12.73 -3.04
N ASP A 19 21.58 14.04 -3.29
CA ASP A 19 21.97 15.06 -2.32
C ASP A 19 21.00 15.10 -1.13
N TYR A 20 19.69 15.05 -1.40
CA TYR A 20 18.65 15.00 -0.38
C TYR A 20 18.79 13.78 0.52
N MET A 21 18.93 12.58 -0.04
CA MET A 21 19.03 11.34 0.73
C MET A 21 20.35 11.26 1.51
N THR A 22 21.46 11.73 0.93
CA THR A 22 22.77 11.73 1.58
C THR A 22 22.81 12.72 2.76
N ASN A 23 22.21 13.90 2.58
CA ASN A 23 22.24 14.98 3.56
C ASN A 23 20.99 15.05 4.44
N ILE A 24 20.11 14.03 4.40
CA ILE A 24 18.82 14.07 5.11
C ILE A 24 18.97 14.34 6.61
N ARG A 25 20.10 13.93 7.23
CA ARG A 25 20.44 14.17 8.64
C ARG A 25 20.54 15.65 9.03
N THR A 26 20.72 16.53 8.05
CA THR A 26 20.79 17.98 8.26
C THR A 26 19.39 18.60 8.36
N ARG A 27 18.34 17.87 7.95
CA ARG A 27 16.96 18.34 7.98
C ARG A 27 16.31 18.00 9.32
N ARG A 28 15.41 18.87 9.76
CA ARG A 28 14.55 18.61 10.92
C ARG A 28 13.55 17.51 10.57
N VAL A 29 13.43 16.48 11.41
CA VAL A 29 12.59 15.29 11.13
C VAL A 29 11.11 15.64 10.87
N THR A 30 10.50 16.44 11.74
CA THR A 30 9.10 16.86 11.66
C THR A 30 8.99 18.36 11.42
N PRO A 31 8.06 18.81 10.57
CA PRO A 31 7.95 20.22 10.19
C PRO A 31 7.35 21.09 11.31
N GLU A 32 7.59 22.41 11.25
CA GLU A 32 6.94 23.43 12.09
C GLU A 32 5.90 24.21 11.28
N VAL A 33 4.86 23.51 10.85
CA VAL A 33 3.78 24.10 10.04
C VAL A 33 2.42 23.71 10.58
N GLU A 34 1.44 24.57 10.32
CA GLU A 34 0.04 24.33 10.67
C GLU A 34 -0.77 23.82 9.48
N PRO A 35 -1.87 23.07 9.70
CA PRO A 35 -2.78 22.67 8.64
C PRO A 35 -3.20 23.85 7.75
N GLY A 36 -2.99 23.72 6.44
CA GLY A 36 -3.30 24.75 5.45
C GLY A 36 -2.16 25.72 5.10
N TYR A 37 -0.96 25.59 5.67
CA TYR A 37 0.18 26.50 5.42
C TYR A 37 0.50 26.68 3.92
N ILE A 38 0.49 25.60 3.13
CA ILE A 38 0.92 25.61 1.72
C ILE A 38 0.06 26.52 0.83
N ARG A 39 -1.24 26.69 1.17
CA ARG A 39 -2.16 27.54 0.42
C ARG A 39 -1.76 29.02 0.47
N LYS A 40 -0.98 29.43 1.49
CA LYS A 40 -0.44 30.79 1.63
C LYS A 40 0.84 31.01 0.82
N LEU A 41 1.48 29.93 0.37
CA LEU A 41 2.76 29.95 -0.34
C LEU A 41 2.61 29.77 -1.85
N LEU A 42 1.54 29.09 -2.29
CA LEU A 42 1.29 28.79 -3.70
C LEU A 42 0.13 29.59 -4.29
N PRO A 43 0.11 29.80 -5.62
CA PRO A 43 -1.02 30.45 -6.30
C PRO A 43 -2.35 29.74 -6.08
N ALA A 44 -3.43 30.51 -5.97
CA ALA A 44 -4.79 29.98 -5.78
C ALA A 44 -5.36 29.27 -7.02
N THR A 45 -4.77 29.48 -8.20
CA THR A 45 -5.22 28.91 -9.48
C THR A 45 -4.03 28.42 -10.27
N ALA A 46 -4.21 27.33 -11.03
CA ALA A 46 -3.19 26.80 -11.91
C ALA A 46 -2.75 27.83 -12.98
N PRO A 47 -1.46 27.84 -13.38
CA PRO A 47 -0.96 28.78 -14.36
C PRO A 47 -1.57 28.48 -15.75
N LYS A 48 -1.87 29.52 -16.52
CA LYS A 48 -2.40 29.39 -17.91
C LYS A 48 -1.31 29.12 -18.95
N LYS A 49 -0.05 29.31 -18.57
CA LYS A 49 1.13 29.12 -19.41
C LYS A 49 2.13 28.28 -18.63
N ALA A 50 3.01 27.60 -19.34
CA ALA A 50 4.11 26.87 -18.71
C ALA A 50 4.98 27.82 -17.89
N GLU A 51 5.45 27.32 -16.75
CA GLU A 51 6.45 27.97 -15.91
C GLU A 51 7.83 27.35 -16.19
N GLU A 52 8.88 28.09 -15.87
CA GLU A 52 10.25 27.60 -15.98
C GLU A 52 10.50 26.48 -14.96
N TRP A 53 11.24 25.44 -15.37
CA TRP A 53 11.50 24.27 -14.51
C TRP A 53 12.23 24.66 -13.22
N GLU A 54 13.14 25.62 -13.30
CA GLU A 54 13.85 26.19 -12.16
C GLU A 54 12.91 26.77 -11.11
N GLN A 55 11.80 27.38 -11.52
CA GLN A 55 10.80 27.92 -10.60
C GLN A 55 10.07 26.78 -9.87
N VAL A 56 9.73 25.71 -10.59
CA VAL A 56 9.12 24.50 -9.99
C VAL A 56 10.06 23.88 -8.94
N MET A 57 11.34 23.70 -9.27
CA MET A 57 12.32 23.15 -8.32
C MET A 57 12.55 24.07 -7.11
N LYS A 58 12.51 25.38 -7.32
CA LYS A 58 12.57 26.36 -6.23
C LYS A 58 11.37 26.24 -5.29
N ASP A 59 10.17 26.03 -5.84
CA ASP A 59 8.96 25.85 -5.05
C ASP A 59 8.97 24.54 -4.26
N ILE A 60 9.62 23.48 -4.76
CA ILE A 60 9.85 22.24 -3.97
C ILE A 60 10.61 22.56 -2.68
N GLU A 61 11.73 23.29 -2.75
CA GLU A 61 12.51 23.61 -1.55
C GLU A 61 11.87 24.68 -0.66
N MET A 62 11.22 25.70 -1.24
CA MET A 62 10.65 26.80 -0.45
C MET A 62 9.28 26.49 0.13
N ALA A 63 8.42 25.80 -0.62
CA ALA A 63 7.02 25.59 -0.25
C ALA A 63 6.75 24.17 0.24
N LEU A 64 7.40 23.14 -0.31
CA LEU A 64 7.13 21.74 0.08
C LEU A 64 8.02 21.28 1.22
N MET A 65 9.34 21.35 1.05
CA MET A 65 10.31 20.79 2.01
C MET A 65 10.12 21.26 3.46
N PRO A 66 9.73 22.52 3.77
CA PRO A 66 9.46 22.94 5.15
C PRO A 66 8.29 22.22 5.83
N GLY A 67 7.39 21.61 5.05
CA GLY A 67 6.27 20.81 5.55
C GLY A 67 6.42 19.30 5.35
N ILE A 68 7.57 18.82 4.87
CA ILE A 68 7.81 17.38 4.73
C ILE A 68 8.20 16.79 6.09
N THR A 69 7.52 15.72 6.49
CA THR A 69 8.04 14.82 7.52
C THR A 69 9.04 13.88 6.84
N HIS A 70 10.29 13.88 7.28
CA HIS A 70 11.36 13.14 6.63
C HIS A 70 11.41 11.67 7.11
N TRP A 71 10.58 10.81 6.53
CA TRP A 71 10.45 9.39 6.89
C TRP A 71 11.76 8.57 6.81
N GLN A 72 12.66 8.95 5.90
CA GLN A 72 13.95 8.26 5.72
C GLN A 72 15.05 8.80 6.66
N HIS A 73 14.72 9.76 7.52
CA HIS A 73 15.66 10.32 8.48
C HIS A 73 15.97 9.28 9.59
N PRO A 74 17.24 9.04 9.97
CA PRO A 74 17.59 8.05 10.99
C PRO A 74 16.93 8.25 12.36
N ASN A 75 16.67 9.49 12.74
CA ASN A 75 15.94 9.87 13.96
C ASN A 75 14.41 9.85 13.82
N PHE A 76 13.85 9.37 12.70
CA PHE A 76 12.42 9.16 12.56
C PHE A 76 12.02 7.82 13.21
N HIS A 77 11.37 7.90 14.37
CA HIS A 77 10.99 6.73 15.18
C HIS A 77 9.48 6.61 15.40
N ALA A 78 8.68 7.26 14.55
CA ALA A 78 7.22 7.12 14.56
C ALA A 78 6.78 5.98 13.62
N TYR A 79 5.62 5.37 13.92
CA TYR A 79 4.99 4.31 13.13
C TYR A 79 5.91 3.10 12.88
N PHE A 80 5.89 2.56 11.66
CA PHE A 80 6.81 1.56 11.13
C PHE A 80 7.58 2.13 9.94
N PRO A 81 8.78 1.60 9.61
CA PRO A 81 9.55 2.05 8.46
C PRO A 81 8.79 1.91 7.14
N ALA A 82 8.89 2.92 6.28
CA ALA A 82 8.43 2.87 4.89
C ALA A 82 9.64 2.66 3.98
N GLY A 83 9.66 1.55 3.23
CA GLY A 83 10.80 1.19 2.39
C GLY A 83 11.08 2.21 1.29
N ASN A 84 12.33 2.64 1.16
CA ASN A 84 12.80 3.49 0.08
C ASN A 84 14.27 3.16 -0.23
N SER A 85 14.61 3.00 -1.50
CA SER A 85 15.98 2.68 -1.93
C SER A 85 16.23 3.14 -3.36
N TYR A 86 17.49 3.40 -3.71
CA TYR A 86 17.86 3.78 -5.08
C TYR A 86 17.40 2.77 -6.14
N PRO A 87 17.53 1.44 -5.96
CA PRO A 87 16.98 0.48 -6.93
C PRO A 87 15.46 0.61 -7.11
N SER A 88 14.72 0.90 -6.03
CA SER A 88 13.27 1.11 -6.12
C SER A 88 12.93 2.36 -6.93
N ILE A 89 13.66 3.46 -6.71
CA ILE A 89 13.46 4.71 -7.46
C ILE A 89 13.73 4.50 -8.95
N LEU A 90 14.82 3.81 -9.29
CA LEU A 90 15.15 3.51 -10.70
C LEU A 90 14.12 2.57 -11.35
N GLY A 91 13.61 1.59 -10.61
CA GLY A 91 12.54 0.72 -11.08
C GLY A 91 11.26 1.49 -11.41
N ASP A 92 10.88 2.42 -10.53
CA ASP A 92 9.70 3.25 -10.72
C ASP A 92 9.85 4.21 -11.91
N MET A 93 11.02 4.84 -12.07
CA MET A 93 11.32 5.67 -13.24
C MET A 93 11.17 4.91 -14.57
N LEU A 94 11.55 3.63 -14.61
CA LEU A 94 11.36 2.78 -15.79
C LEU A 94 9.90 2.38 -15.96
N SER A 95 9.20 2.05 -14.87
CA SER A 95 7.76 1.75 -14.86
C SER A 95 6.96 2.92 -15.46
N ASP A 96 7.21 4.14 -14.98
CA ASP A 96 6.57 5.37 -15.44
C ASP A 96 6.84 5.67 -16.91
N ALA A 97 8.06 5.44 -17.38
CA ALA A 97 8.44 5.64 -18.77
C ALA A 97 7.77 4.63 -19.72
N ILE A 98 7.59 3.38 -19.28
CA ILE A 98 6.85 2.36 -20.04
C ILE A 98 5.35 2.70 -20.04
N GLY A 99 4.80 3.15 -18.90
CA GLY A 99 3.45 3.70 -18.80
C GLY A 99 2.33 2.75 -19.20
N CYS A 100 2.54 1.43 -19.08
CA CYS A 100 1.55 0.43 -19.48
C CYS A 100 0.54 0.14 -18.35
N ILE A 101 -0.69 -0.26 -18.72
CA ILE A 101 -1.75 -0.63 -17.77
C ILE A 101 -2.05 -2.13 -17.88
N GLY A 102 -1.63 -2.91 -16.89
CA GLY A 102 -1.74 -4.38 -16.87
C GLY A 102 -3.07 -4.94 -16.37
N PHE A 103 -4.23 -4.37 -16.76
CA PHE A 103 -5.55 -4.86 -16.29
C PHE A 103 -5.95 -6.23 -16.87
N SER A 104 -5.27 -6.66 -17.93
CA SER A 104 -5.38 -7.99 -18.52
C SER A 104 -4.03 -8.39 -19.10
N TRP A 105 -3.80 -9.69 -19.26
CA TRP A 105 -2.56 -10.19 -19.85
C TRP A 105 -2.30 -9.58 -21.23
N ALA A 106 -3.33 -9.46 -22.08
CA ALA A 106 -3.19 -8.89 -23.42
C ALA A 106 -2.84 -7.39 -23.42
N ALA A 107 -3.15 -6.66 -22.34
CA ALA A 107 -2.86 -5.23 -22.25
C ALA A 107 -1.36 -4.96 -22.02
N SER A 108 -0.67 -5.84 -21.28
CA SER A 108 0.79 -5.81 -21.13
C SER A 108 1.29 -7.13 -20.54
N PRO A 109 1.68 -8.12 -21.38
CA PRO A 109 2.07 -9.44 -20.90
C PRO A 109 3.21 -9.39 -19.88
N ALA A 110 4.24 -8.59 -20.15
CA ALA A 110 5.40 -8.46 -19.27
C ALA A 110 5.05 -7.90 -17.89
N CYS A 111 4.04 -7.01 -17.80
CA CYS A 111 3.58 -6.46 -16.52
C CYS A 111 3.04 -7.57 -15.61
N THR A 112 2.26 -8.51 -16.16
CA THR A 112 1.72 -9.65 -15.39
C THR A 112 2.78 -10.73 -15.13
N GLU A 113 3.51 -11.16 -16.17
CA GLU A 113 4.46 -12.28 -16.07
C GLU A 113 5.63 -11.97 -15.13
N LEU A 114 6.11 -10.72 -15.11
CA LEU A 114 7.19 -10.33 -14.21
C LEU A 114 6.72 -10.34 -12.75
N GLU A 115 5.49 -9.88 -12.47
CA GLU A 115 4.94 -9.89 -11.12
C GLU A 115 4.81 -11.31 -10.57
N THR A 116 4.28 -12.25 -11.37
CA THR A 116 4.10 -13.64 -10.91
C THR A 116 5.44 -14.30 -10.58
N LEU A 117 6.46 -14.11 -11.42
CA LEU A 117 7.82 -14.60 -11.18
C LEU A 117 8.40 -14.00 -9.90
N MET A 118 8.24 -12.68 -9.71
CA MET A 118 8.82 -11.96 -8.59
C MET A 118 8.19 -12.36 -7.26
N LEU A 119 6.88 -12.56 -7.24
CA LEU A 119 6.19 -13.00 -6.03
C LEU A 119 6.46 -14.47 -5.70
N ASP A 120 6.75 -15.31 -6.70
CA ASP A 120 7.31 -16.65 -6.45
C ASP A 120 8.69 -16.57 -5.78
N TRP A 121 9.54 -15.63 -6.18
CA TRP A 121 10.84 -15.42 -5.52
C TRP A 121 10.66 -14.93 -4.09
N VAL A 122 9.82 -13.92 -3.86
CA VAL A 122 9.53 -13.42 -2.50
C VAL A 122 8.96 -14.52 -1.62
N GLY A 123 7.97 -15.28 -2.10
CA GLY A 123 7.39 -16.40 -1.36
C GLY A 123 8.43 -17.44 -0.94
N LYS A 124 9.38 -17.76 -1.82
CA LYS A 124 10.52 -18.64 -1.50
C LYS A 124 11.47 -18.01 -0.48
N MET A 125 11.79 -16.72 -0.61
CA MET A 125 12.70 -16.00 0.30
C MET A 125 12.20 -15.98 1.74
N ILE A 126 10.89 -15.85 1.95
CA ILE A 126 10.29 -15.85 3.30
C ILE A 126 9.81 -17.25 3.76
N GLY A 127 10.07 -18.30 2.98
CA GLY A 127 9.76 -19.68 3.35
C GLY A 127 8.26 -20.02 3.33
N LEU A 128 7.46 -19.39 2.45
CA LEU A 128 6.05 -19.77 2.31
C LEU A 128 5.88 -21.21 1.78
N PRO A 129 4.81 -21.90 2.20
CA PRO A 129 4.41 -23.17 1.61
C PRO A 129 4.24 -23.07 0.08
N LYS A 130 4.58 -24.15 -0.64
CA LYS A 130 4.54 -24.21 -2.11
C LYS A 130 3.16 -23.87 -2.70
N GLN A 131 2.09 -24.07 -1.94
CA GLN A 131 0.70 -23.76 -2.33
C GLN A 131 0.47 -22.27 -2.58
N PHE A 132 1.31 -21.38 -2.04
CA PHE A 132 1.24 -19.94 -2.28
C PHE A 132 2.00 -19.49 -3.54
N LEU A 133 2.75 -20.38 -4.19
CA LEU A 133 3.50 -20.07 -5.40
C LEU A 133 2.60 -20.25 -6.63
N HIS A 134 2.74 -19.39 -7.63
CA HIS A 134 2.10 -19.50 -8.94
C HIS A 134 2.42 -20.82 -9.63
N THR A 135 3.66 -21.31 -9.44
CA THR A 135 4.10 -22.63 -9.91
C THR A 135 3.29 -23.82 -9.34
N SER A 136 2.45 -23.61 -8.32
CA SER A 136 1.51 -24.63 -7.82
C SER A 136 0.29 -24.86 -8.72
N GLY A 137 -0.04 -23.90 -9.59
CA GLY A 137 -1.24 -23.93 -10.44
C GLY A 137 -2.57 -23.73 -9.69
N LYS A 138 -2.56 -23.47 -8.38
CA LYS A 138 -3.78 -23.25 -7.56
C LYS A 138 -3.76 -21.97 -6.74
N GLY A 139 -2.59 -21.56 -6.26
CA GLY A 139 -2.39 -20.29 -5.57
C GLY A 139 -1.43 -19.38 -6.33
N GLY A 140 -1.04 -18.29 -5.68
CA GLY A 140 -0.12 -17.29 -6.24
C GLY A 140 -0.13 -16.01 -5.40
N GLY A 141 0.90 -15.19 -5.58
CA GLY A 141 0.94 -13.84 -5.03
C GLY A 141 0.38 -12.79 -6.01
N VAL A 142 -0.07 -11.66 -5.49
CA VAL A 142 -0.36 -10.45 -6.28
C VAL A 142 0.11 -9.21 -5.52
N ILE A 143 0.61 -8.19 -6.21
CA ILE A 143 0.95 -6.89 -5.59
C ILE A 143 -0.35 -6.12 -5.33
N GLN A 144 -0.51 -5.62 -4.11
CA GLN A 144 -1.64 -4.78 -3.69
C GLN A 144 -1.11 -3.40 -3.29
N GLY A 145 -1.97 -2.38 -3.36
CA GLY A 145 -1.58 -1.01 -2.99
C GLY A 145 -1.20 -0.85 -1.51
N SER A 146 -1.80 -1.67 -0.63
CA SER A 146 -1.49 -1.67 0.80
C SER A 146 -1.92 -2.97 1.47
N ALA A 147 -1.39 -3.23 2.66
CA ALA A 147 -1.87 -4.32 3.52
C ALA A 147 -3.36 -4.17 3.90
N SER A 148 -3.87 -2.93 3.99
CA SER A 148 -5.28 -2.67 4.29
C SER A 148 -6.20 -3.18 3.18
N GLU A 149 -5.81 -2.98 1.93
CA GLU A 149 -6.53 -3.49 0.76
C GLU A 149 -6.44 -5.01 0.69
N SER A 150 -5.26 -5.60 0.95
CA SER A 150 -5.11 -7.06 1.00
C SER A 150 -6.04 -7.71 2.03
N VAL A 151 -6.16 -7.12 3.24
CA VAL A 151 -7.07 -7.60 4.28
C VAL A 151 -8.53 -7.50 3.83
N LEU A 152 -8.91 -6.39 3.18
CA LEU A 152 -10.25 -6.22 2.63
C LEU A 152 -10.55 -7.26 1.55
N VAL A 153 -9.64 -7.47 0.59
CA VAL A 153 -9.78 -8.48 -0.47
C VAL A 153 -9.96 -9.87 0.15
N ALA A 154 -9.12 -10.24 1.12
CA ALA A 154 -9.23 -11.52 1.81
C ALA A 154 -10.59 -11.69 2.51
N LEU A 155 -11.07 -10.67 3.21
CA LEU A 155 -12.37 -10.68 3.87
C LEU A 155 -13.52 -10.82 2.86
N LEU A 156 -13.49 -10.07 1.75
CA LEU A 156 -14.51 -10.13 0.72
C LEU A 156 -14.53 -11.49 0.02
N SER A 157 -13.37 -12.08 -0.26
CA SER A 157 -13.22 -13.43 -0.82
C SER A 157 -13.80 -14.49 0.13
N ALA A 158 -13.45 -14.44 1.42
CA ALA A 158 -13.97 -15.36 2.42
C ALA A 158 -15.50 -15.24 2.54
N ARG A 159 -16.01 -14.01 2.67
CA ARG A 159 -17.45 -13.70 2.73
C ARG A 159 -18.20 -14.27 1.52
N HIS A 160 -17.71 -13.98 0.31
CA HIS A 160 -18.35 -14.45 -0.93
C HIS A 160 -18.34 -15.99 -1.02
N HIS A 161 -17.22 -16.62 -0.66
CA HIS A 161 -17.11 -18.07 -0.64
C HIS A 161 -18.10 -18.71 0.35
N THR A 162 -18.20 -18.19 1.57
CA THR A 162 -19.15 -18.69 2.59
C THR A 162 -20.59 -18.51 2.16
N ILE A 163 -20.97 -17.37 1.55
CA ILE A 163 -22.31 -17.17 0.99
C ILE A 163 -22.61 -18.23 -0.06
N LYS A 164 -21.69 -18.43 -1.02
CA LYS A 164 -21.85 -19.44 -2.08
C LYS A 164 -22.02 -20.85 -1.52
N LEU A 165 -21.23 -21.21 -0.50
CA LEU A 165 -21.31 -22.51 0.17
C LEU A 165 -22.67 -22.72 0.85
N LEU A 166 -23.14 -21.73 1.64
CA LEU A 166 -24.41 -21.85 2.36
C LEU A 166 -25.60 -21.95 1.41
N LYS A 167 -25.59 -21.22 0.29
CA LYS A 167 -26.65 -21.30 -0.74
C LYS A 167 -26.75 -22.67 -1.41
N GLN A 168 -25.71 -23.51 -1.37
CA GLN A 168 -25.83 -24.90 -1.85
C GLN A 168 -26.79 -25.71 -0.98
N SER A 169 -26.82 -25.45 0.33
CA SER A 169 -27.72 -26.12 1.29
C SER A 169 -29.04 -25.39 1.50
N GLN A 170 -29.07 -24.07 1.25
CA GLN A 170 -30.23 -23.20 1.45
C GLN A 170 -30.44 -22.31 0.21
N PRO A 171 -30.95 -22.83 -0.92
CA PRO A 171 -30.95 -22.10 -2.20
C PRO A 171 -31.77 -20.81 -2.21
N TYR A 172 -32.79 -20.72 -1.34
CA TYR A 172 -33.74 -19.61 -1.28
C TYR A 172 -33.39 -18.57 -0.21
N ILE A 173 -32.30 -18.73 0.54
CA ILE A 173 -31.89 -17.72 1.51
C ILE A 173 -31.32 -16.51 0.76
N GLU A 174 -31.73 -15.31 1.19
CA GLU A 174 -31.23 -14.07 0.62
C GLU A 174 -29.83 -13.75 1.15
N ASP A 175 -28.98 -13.15 0.30
CA ASP A 175 -27.58 -12.89 0.63
C ASP A 175 -27.43 -12.01 1.90
N TYR A 176 -28.33 -11.04 2.09
CA TYR A 176 -28.30 -10.16 3.27
C TYR A 176 -28.60 -10.92 4.57
N GLN A 177 -29.41 -11.97 4.53
CA GLN A 177 -29.72 -12.79 5.69
C GLN A 177 -28.51 -13.62 6.10
N ILE A 178 -27.78 -14.18 5.13
CA ILE A 178 -26.49 -14.84 5.40
C ILE A 178 -25.52 -13.81 5.98
N LEU A 179 -25.35 -12.67 5.30
CA LEU A 179 -24.40 -11.62 5.66
C LEU A 179 -24.57 -11.15 7.11
N SER A 180 -25.82 -10.94 7.55
CA SER A 180 -26.16 -10.54 8.91
C SER A 180 -25.71 -11.52 10.01
N ARG A 181 -25.41 -12.77 9.63
CA ARG A 181 -24.97 -13.85 10.52
C ARG A 181 -23.46 -14.09 10.46
N LEU A 182 -22.75 -13.49 9.50
CA LEU A 182 -21.30 -13.67 9.37
C LEU A 182 -20.56 -12.88 10.44
N VAL A 183 -19.58 -13.55 11.05
CA VAL A 183 -18.70 -12.96 12.06
C VAL A 183 -17.26 -13.24 11.68
N GLY A 184 -16.44 -12.19 11.63
CA GLY A 184 -15.00 -12.27 11.53
C GLY A 184 -14.34 -12.06 12.90
N TYR A 185 -13.17 -12.65 13.09
CA TYR A 185 -12.43 -12.58 14.35
C TYR A 185 -11.05 -11.98 14.14
N CYS A 186 -10.58 -11.20 15.10
CA CYS A 186 -9.21 -10.72 15.13
C CYS A 186 -8.75 -10.50 16.57
N SER A 187 -7.44 -10.34 16.78
CA SER A 187 -6.90 -9.89 18.06
C SER A 187 -7.41 -8.48 18.38
N LYS A 188 -7.65 -8.16 19.65
CA LYS A 188 -7.91 -6.78 20.09
C LYS A 188 -6.76 -5.81 19.79
N LEU A 189 -5.57 -6.33 19.49
CA LEU A 189 -4.39 -5.57 19.07
C LEU A 189 -4.18 -5.56 17.54
N ALA A 190 -5.13 -6.11 16.77
CA ALA A 190 -5.06 -6.06 15.31
C ALA A 190 -5.08 -4.60 14.81
N HIS A 191 -4.42 -4.36 13.68
CA HIS A 191 -4.41 -3.03 13.07
C HIS A 191 -5.83 -2.60 12.68
N SER A 192 -6.12 -1.31 12.75
CA SER A 192 -7.45 -0.72 12.46
C SER A 192 -8.00 -1.04 11.07
N CYS A 193 -7.13 -1.45 10.12
CA CYS A 193 -7.56 -1.90 8.81
C CYS A 193 -8.47 -3.14 8.84
N VAL A 194 -8.35 -3.99 9.85
CA VAL A 194 -9.21 -5.18 10.01
C VAL A 194 -10.64 -4.77 10.35
N GLU A 195 -10.80 -3.82 11.27
CA GLU A 195 -12.11 -3.24 11.59
C GLU A 195 -12.68 -2.49 10.39
N LYS A 196 -11.87 -1.68 9.70
CA LYS A 196 -12.26 -0.98 8.47
C LYS A 196 -12.74 -1.96 7.38
N ALA A 197 -12.06 -3.11 7.23
CA ALA A 197 -12.48 -4.15 6.30
C ALA A 197 -13.83 -4.76 6.67
N GLY A 198 -14.08 -4.98 7.97
CA GLY A 198 -15.39 -5.43 8.48
C GLY A 198 -16.52 -4.44 8.18
N ILE A 199 -16.28 -3.13 8.41
CA ILE A 199 -17.23 -2.06 8.12
C ILE A 199 -17.58 -2.02 6.63
N ILE A 200 -16.57 -1.98 5.75
CA ILE A 200 -16.78 -1.95 4.29
C ILE A 200 -17.41 -3.25 3.79
N GLY A 201 -16.99 -4.39 4.35
CA GLY A 201 -17.46 -5.71 3.99
C GLY A 201 -18.82 -6.08 4.57
N PHE A 202 -19.39 -5.24 5.44
CA PHE A 202 -20.60 -5.53 6.21
C PHE A 202 -20.52 -6.87 6.97
N VAL A 203 -19.35 -7.18 7.52
CA VAL A 203 -19.12 -8.37 8.35
C VAL A 203 -18.90 -7.92 9.78
N LYS A 204 -19.66 -8.48 10.73
CA LYS A 204 -19.48 -8.19 12.15
C LYS A 204 -18.09 -8.66 12.59
N MET A 205 -17.28 -7.76 13.14
CA MET A 205 -15.96 -8.11 13.65
C MET A 205 -15.99 -8.26 15.17
N ARG A 206 -15.43 -9.36 15.69
CA ARG A 206 -15.18 -9.57 17.12
C ARG A 206 -13.68 -9.46 17.39
N HIS A 207 -13.35 -8.59 18.35
CA HIS A 207 -12.00 -8.40 18.84
C HIS A 207 -11.81 -9.29 20.07
N LEU A 208 -10.83 -10.20 19.99
CA LEU A 208 -10.59 -11.23 20.99
C LEU A 208 -9.41 -10.85 21.90
N ASP A 209 -9.49 -11.30 23.15
CA ASP A 209 -8.42 -11.08 24.12
C ASP A 209 -7.12 -11.79 23.74
N VAL A 210 -6.02 -11.31 24.33
CA VAL A 210 -4.67 -11.83 24.11
C VAL A 210 -4.07 -12.30 25.43
N ASP A 211 -3.10 -13.19 25.34
CA ASP A 211 -2.33 -13.62 26.50
C ASP A 211 -1.36 -12.54 27.00
N THR A 212 -0.58 -12.86 28.03
CA THR A 212 0.40 -11.94 28.64
C THR A 212 1.57 -11.58 27.72
N LYS A 213 1.72 -12.27 26.57
CA LYS A 213 2.70 -11.96 25.53
C LYS A 213 2.06 -11.21 24.36
N PHE A 214 0.83 -10.71 24.55
CA PHE A 214 0.07 -9.98 23.55
C PHE A 214 -0.29 -10.82 22.30
N ALA A 215 -0.35 -12.16 22.45
CA ALA A 215 -0.70 -13.07 21.38
C ALA A 215 -2.14 -13.60 21.53
N LEU A 216 -2.87 -13.65 20.41
CA LEU A 216 -4.15 -14.38 20.34
C LEU A 216 -3.87 -15.88 20.35
N ARG A 217 -4.64 -16.64 21.14
CA ARG A 217 -4.43 -18.09 21.35
C ARG A 217 -5.62 -18.90 20.86
N GLY A 218 -5.37 -20.16 20.51
CA GLY A 218 -6.37 -21.08 19.97
C GLY A 218 -7.60 -21.22 20.87
N TYR A 219 -7.41 -21.45 22.17
CA TYR A 219 -8.51 -21.60 23.13
C TYR A 219 -9.43 -20.38 23.20
N VAL A 220 -8.89 -19.15 23.10
CA VAL A 220 -9.71 -17.92 23.09
C VAL A 220 -10.56 -17.82 21.83
N LEU A 221 -10.03 -18.29 20.69
CA LEU A 221 -10.78 -18.33 19.43
C LEU A 221 -11.83 -19.44 19.45
N GLU A 222 -11.50 -20.61 19.98
CA GLU A 222 -12.41 -21.74 20.16
C GLU A 222 -13.61 -21.35 21.03
N ASP A 223 -13.37 -20.78 22.22
CA ASP A 223 -14.40 -20.27 23.13
C ASP A 223 -15.30 -19.19 22.48
N ALA A 224 -14.78 -18.45 21.49
CA ALA A 224 -15.53 -17.42 20.80
C ALA A 224 -16.38 -17.94 19.63
N ILE A 225 -16.04 -19.12 19.11
CA ILE A 225 -16.75 -19.81 18.01
C ILE A 225 -17.91 -20.65 18.55
N GLU A 226 -17.76 -21.25 19.73
CA GLU A 226 -18.81 -21.98 20.46
C GLU A 226 -19.98 -21.07 20.88
#